data_AF-A0A952NIA1-F1
#
_entry.id   AF-A0A952NIA1-F1
#
_cell.length_a   1.000
_cell.length_b   1.000
_cell.length_c   1.000
_cell.angle_alpha   90.00
_cell.angle_beta   90.00
_cell.angle_gamma   90.00
#
_symmetry.space_group_name_H-M   'P 1'
#
loop_
_entity.id
_entity.type
_entity.pdbx_description
1 polymer ?
#
loop_
_entity_poly.entity_id
_entity_poly.type
_entity_poly.pdbx_seq_one_letter_code
_entity_poly.pdbx_strand_id
1 'polypeptide(L)'
;MALAVAETESKFNCDAVGKAGEIGLFQIKPTTAFLLGYAGSVQGLKDCTTNAFFGALHLKRALVSCGGDQACAISRHNRGLRAKPKPASAYNRKVNKNLARVEAWVR
;
A
#
# COMPACT_ATOMS: atom_id res chain seq x y z
N MET A 1 -9.18 2.35 -5.58
CA MET A 1 -8.43 1.46 -4.66
C MET A 1 -7.08 2.04 -4.20
N ALA A 2 -6.12 2.31 -5.09
CA ALA A 2 -4.76 2.74 -4.69
C ALA A 2 -4.74 4.00 -3.79
N LEU A 3 -5.52 5.03 -4.14
CA LEU A 3 -5.68 6.23 -3.30
C LEU A 3 -6.21 5.91 -1.89
N ALA A 4 -7.15 4.98 -1.76
CA ALA A 4 -7.70 4.58 -0.48
C ALA A 4 -6.67 3.86 0.40
N VAL A 5 -5.77 3.07 -0.21
CA VAL A 5 -4.65 2.44 0.48
C VAL A 5 -3.66 3.50 0.96
N ALA A 6 -3.18 4.38 0.07
CA ALA A 6 -2.25 5.47 0.45
C ALA A 6 -2.80 6.36 1.58
N GLU A 7 -4.09 6.71 1.50
CA GLU A 7 -4.78 7.47 2.55
C GLU A 7 -4.86 6.69 3.88
N THR A 8 -5.03 5.37 3.81
CA THR A 8 -5.10 4.50 5.01
C THR A 8 -3.74 4.35 5.68
N GLU A 9 -2.69 4.26 4.88
CA GLU A 9 -1.31 4.00 5.29
C GLU A 9 -0.67 5.25 5.92
N SER A 10 -0.76 6.40 5.25
CA SER A 10 0.01 7.58 5.64
C SER A 10 -0.81 8.87 5.69
N LYS A 11 -2.08 8.85 5.30
CA LYS A 11 -2.86 10.07 4.98
C LYS A 11 -2.14 10.96 3.95
N PHE A 12 -1.57 10.33 2.93
CA PHE A 12 -0.74 10.96 1.90
C PHE A 12 0.55 11.66 2.41
N ASN A 13 1.05 11.29 3.59
CA ASN A 13 2.33 11.81 4.07
C ASN A 13 3.51 11.01 3.47
N CYS A 14 4.28 11.64 2.59
CA CYS A 14 5.45 11.03 1.95
C CYS A 14 6.63 10.83 2.91
N ASP A 15 6.70 11.58 4.00
CA ASP A 15 7.75 11.48 5.02
C ASP A 15 7.43 10.49 6.15
N ALA A 16 6.24 9.87 6.12
CA ALA A 16 5.79 8.96 7.17
C ALA A 16 6.73 7.76 7.32
N VAL A 17 7.10 7.45 8.57
CA VAL A 17 7.85 6.24 8.92
C VAL A 17 7.05 5.42 9.92
N GLY A 18 6.72 4.20 9.53
CA GLY A 18 5.97 3.25 10.35
C GLY A 18 6.83 2.60 11.42
N LYS A 19 6.18 2.02 12.42
CA LYS A 19 6.86 1.39 13.58
C LYS A 19 7.77 0.23 13.21
N ALA A 20 7.53 -0.44 12.08
CA ALA A 20 8.33 -1.56 11.63
C ALA A 20 9.16 -1.20 10.38
N GLY A 21 9.48 0.09 10.22
CA GLY A 21 10.37 0.60 9.18
C GLY A 21 9.70 0.78 7.81
N GLU A 22 8.37 0.77 7.75
CA GLU A 22 7.63 1.19 6.58
C GLU A 22 7.88 2.66 6.23
N ILE A 23 7.89 3.02 4.94
CA ILE A 23 8.21 4.39 4.51
C ILE A 23 7.14 4.91 3.54
N GLY A 24 6.81 6.19 3.71
CA GLY A 24 6.10 7.06 2.78
C GLY A 24 4.64 6.72 2.52
N LEU A 25 4.14 7.18 1.37
CA LEU A 25 2.72 7.18 0.99
C LEU A 25 2.00 5.84 1.23
N PHE A 26 2.62 4.75 0.81
CA PHE A 26 2.09 3.40 0.90
C PHE A 26 2.66 2.59 2.06
N GLN A 27 3.47 3.21 2.93
CA GLN A 27 4.13 2.53 4.04
C GLN A 27 4.81 1.23 3.57
N ILE A 28 5.57 1.31 2.47
CA ILE A 28 6.28 0.15 1.92
C ILE A 28 7.53 -0.13 2.74
N LYS A 29 7.80 -1.42 3.05
CA LYS A 29 9.09 -1.81 3.65
C LYS A 29 10.22 -1.68 2.62
N PRO A 30 11.41 -1.19 3.00
CA PRO A 30 12.55 -1.10 2.08
C PRO A 30 12.89 -2.42 1.39
N THR A 31 12.87 -3.52 2.14
CA THR A 31 13.11 -4.88 1.60
C THR A 31 12.10 -5.24 0.51
N THR A 32 10.82 -4.89 0.69
CA THR A 32 9.80 -5.08 -0.34
C THR A 32 10.11 -4.23 -1.56
N ALA A 33 10.42 -2.94 -1.41
CA ALA A 33 10.75 -2.07 -2.55
C ALA A 33 11.94 -2.61 -3.36
N PHE A 34 13.00 -3.07 -2.69
CA PHE A 34 14.16 -3.68 -3.34
C PHE A 34 13.80 -4.96 -4.11
N LEU A 35 12.98 -5.84 -3.53
CA LEU A 35 12.47 -7.05 -4.22
C LEU A 35 11.60 -6.71 -5.45
N LEU A 36 11.00 -5.52 -5.48
CA LEU A 36 10.21 -5.05 -6.62
C LEU A 36 11.07 -4.35 -7.69
N GLY A 37 12.38 -4.16 -7.45
CA GLY A 37 13.32 -3.56 -8.39
C GLY A 37 13.75 -2.13 -8.06
N TYR A 38 13.42 -1.59 -6.89
CA TYR A 38 13.98 -0.31 -6.46
C TYR A 38 15.48 -0.44 -6.21
N ALA A 39 16.29 0.47 -6.76
CA ALA A 39 17.74 0.46 -6.63
C ALA A 39 18.31 1.71 -5.93
N GLY A 40 17.44 2.61 -5.45
CA GLY A 40 17.84 3.82 -4.74
C GLY A 40 18.06 3.61 -3.24
N SER A 41 18.34 4.69 -2.53
CA SER A 41 18.53 4.66 -1.07
C SER A 41 17.21 4.48 -0.32
N VAL A 42 17.28 3.98 0.92
CA VAL A 42 16.11 3.88 1.80
C VAL A 42 15.43 5.23 1.99
N GLN A 43 16.20 6.31 2.13
CA GLN A 43 15.68 7.68 2.27
C GLN A 43 14.94 8.14 1.00
N GLY A 44 15.35 7.67 -0.19
CA GLY A 44 14.64 7.96 -1.44
C GLY A 44 13.23 7.39 -1.50
N LEU A 45 12.85 6.44 -0.63
CA LEU A 45 11.47 5.99 -0.50
C LEU A 45 10.53 7.04 0.11
N LYS A 46 11.05 8.15 0.63
CA LYS A 46 10.24 9.31 1.02
C LYS A 46 9.83 10.19 -0.17
N ASP A 47 10.45 10.01 -1.34
CA ASP A 47 9.96 10.66 -2.56
C ASP A 47 8.56 10.12 -2.89
N CYS A 48 7.59 11.02 -3.00
CA CYS A 48 6.19 10.67 -3.21
C CYS A 48 6.00 9.83 -4.47
N THR A 49 6.65 10.21 -5.58
CA THR A 49 6.51 9.53 -6.87
C THR A 49 7.07 8.12 -6.83
N THR A 50 8.27 7.96 -6.27
CA THR A 50 8.93 6.68 -6.06
C THR A 50 8.08 5.78 -5.16
N ASN A 51 7.59 6.31 -4.04
CA ASN A 51 6.78 5.54 -3.11
C ASN A 51 5.44 5.11 -3.72
N ALA A 52 4.77 6.02 -4.43
CA ALA A 52 3.53 5.73 -5.12
C ALA A 52 3.73 4.62 -6.16
N PHE A 53 4.81 4.67 -6.94
CA PHE A 53 5.12 3.64 -7.93
C PHE A 53 5.31 2.26 -7.28
N PHE A 54 6.21 2.14 -6.30
CA PHE A 54 6.50 0.84 -5.68
C PHE A 54 5.35 0.34 -4.79
N GLY A 55 4.65 1.23 -4.10
CA GLY A 55 3.45 0.92 -3.33
C GLY A 55 2.31 0.40 -4.20
N ALA A 56 2.01 1.08 -5.31
CA ALA A 56 1.02 0.63 -6.27
C ALA A 56 1.44 -0.68 -6.96
N LEU A 57 2.73 -0.86 -7.27
CA LEU A 57 3.26 -2.10 -7.82
C LEU A 57 3.13 -3.27 -6.85
N HIS A 58 3.36 -3.04 -5.55
CA HIS A 58 3.13 -4.03 -4.50
C HIS A 58 1.64 -4.43 -4.44
N LEU A 59 0.74 -3.43 -4.44
CA LEU A 59 -0.71 -3.65 -4.45
C LEU A 59 -1.18 -4.40 -5.71
N LYS A 60 -0.61 -4.09 -6.89
CA LYS A 60 -0.88 -4.80 -8.15
C LYS A 60 -0.46 -6.26 -8.07
N ARG A 61 0.74 -6.56 -7.53
CA ARG A 61 1.19 -7.96 -7.32
C ARG A 61 0.26 -8.71 -6.37
N ALA A 62 -0.21 -8.05 -5.30
CA ALA A 62 -1.21 -8.62 -4.40
C ALA A 62 -2.51 -8.95 -5.16
N LEU A 63 -3.02 -8.02 -5.96
CA LEU A 63 -4.25 -8.20 -6.75
C LEU A 63 -4.14 -9.38 -7.73
N VAL A 64 -3.02 -9.47 -8.46
CA VAL A 64 -2.76 -10.60 -9.38
C VAL A 64 -2.74 -11.93 -8.61
N SER A 65 -2.02 -12.00 -7.48
CA SER A 65 -1.98 -13.22 -6.65
C SER A 65 -3.33 -13.61 -6.03
N CYS A 66 -4.27 -12.67 -5.99
CA CYS A 66 -5.62 -12.85 -5.47
C CYS A 66 -6.66 -13.12 -6.57
N GLY A 67 -6.23 -13.29 -7.83
CA GLY A 67 -7.15 -13.51 -8.95
C GLY A 67 -8.10 -12.34 -9.19
N GLY A 68 -7.69 -11.11 -8.85
CA GLY A 68 -8.54 -9.93 -8.97
C GLY A 68 -9.40 -9.60 -7.74
N ASP A 69 -9.41 -10.44 -6.70
CA ASP A 69 -10.14 -10.13 -5.46
C ASP A 69 -9.49 -8.96 -4.71
N GLN A 70 -10.20 -7.84 -4.63
CA GLN A 70 -9.71 -6.60 -4.02
C GLN A 70 -9.53 -6.73 -2.51
N ALA A 71 -10.42 -7.44 -1.81
CA ALA A 71 -10.33 -7.56 -0.35
C ALA A 71 -9.14 -8.43 0.06
N CYS A 72 -8.86 -9.50 -0.69
CA CYS A 72 -7.64 -10.28 -0.62
C CYS A 72 -6.41 -9.41 -0.91
N ALA A 73 -6.43 -8.62 -1.98
CA ALA A 73 -5.31 -7.77 -2.40
C ALA A 73 -4.94 -6.72 -1.34
N ILE A 74 -5.95 -6.00 -0.83
CA ILE A 74 -5.82 -5.04 0.27
C ILE A 74 -5.23 -5.72 1.51
N SER A 75 -5.71 -6.92 1.83
CA SER A 75 -5.21 -7.66 2.98
C SER A 75 -3.74 -8.08 2.84
N ARG A 76 -3.36 -8.56 1.64
CA ARG A 76 -1.97 -8.93 1.33
C ARG A 76 -1.04 -7.74 1.19
N HIS A 77 -1.52 -6.58 0.79
CA HIS A 77 -0.70 -5.36 0.82
C HIS A 77 -0.25 -5.03 2.25
N ASN A 78 -1.18 -5.03 3.19
CA ASN A 78 -0.89 -4.78 4.62
C ASN A 78 -0.06 -5.89 5.29
N ARG A 79 -0.37 -7.16 4.97
CA ARG A 79 0.20 -8.32 5.69
C ARG A 79 1.42 -8.94 5.00
N GLY A 80 1.73 -8.51 3.78
CA GLY A 80 2.72 -9.11 2.90
C GLY A 80 2.13 -10.12 1.90
N LEU A 81 2.75 -10.19 0.70
CA LEU A 81 2.26 -10.97 -0.45
C LEU A 81 2.07 -12.46 -0.17
N ARG A 82 2.88 -13.06 0.71
CA ARG A 82 2.81 -14.49 1.05
C ARG A 82 1.93 -14.78 2.26
N ALA A 83 1.37 -13.77 2.91
CA ALA A 83 0.52 -13.97 4.06
C ALA A 83 -0.85 -14.55 3.65
N LYS A 84 -1.42 -15.38 4.52
CA LYS A 84 -2.83 -15.76 4.42
C LYS A 84 -3.68 -14.48 4.54
N PRO A 85 -4.50 -14.15 3.54
CA PRO A 85 -5.31 -12.93 3.58
C PRO A 85 -6.36 -13.04 4.69
N LYS A 86 -6.72 -11.88 5.25
CA LYS A 86 -7.85 -11.68 6.17
C LYS A 86 -8.75 -10.58 5.61
N PRO A 87 -9.60 -10.88 4.60
CA PRO A 87 -10.46 -9.89 3.93
C PRO A 87 -11.42 -9.15 4.88
N ALA A 88 -11.85 -9.81 5.96
CA ALA A 88 -12.72 -9.23 6.99
C ALA A 88 -11.96 -8.46 8.11
N SER A 89 -10.70 -8.07 7.89
CA SER A 89 -9.91 -7.35 8.90
C SER A 89 -10.39 -5.91 9.13
N ALA A 90 -10.04 -5.34 10.30
CA ALA A 90 -10.28 -3.93 10.58
C ALA A 90 -9.56 -3.00 9.58
N TYR A 91 -8.37 -3.40 9.13
CA TYR A 91 -7.63 -2.68 8.09
C TYR A 91 -8.41 -2.62 6.77
N ASN A 92 -8.94 -3.75 6.29
CA ASN A 92 -9.77 -3.79 5.08
C ASN A 92 -11.01 -2.90 5.21
N ARG A 93 -11.69 -2.92 6.36
CA ARG A 93 -12.82 -2.02 6.62
C ARG A 93 -12.39 -0.54 6.56
N LYS A 94 -11.23 -0.20 7.11
CA LYS A 94 -10.67 1.16 7.05
C LYS A 94 -10.38 1.59 5.60
N VAL A 95 -9.76 0.72 4.80
CA VAL A 95 -9.51 0.99 3.36
C VAL A 95 -10.83 1.18 2.61
N ASN A 96 -11.83 0.32 2.82
CA ASN A 96 -13.13 0.45 2.15
C ASN A 96 -13.87 1.74 2.55
N LYS A 97 -13.78 2.16 3.81
CA LYS A 97 -14.30 3.47 4.24
C LYS A 97 -13.59 4.63 3.52
N ASN A 98 -12.27 4.55 3.40
CA ASN A 98 -11.49 5.55 2.68
C ASN A 98 -11.76 5.51 1.17
N LEU A 99 -12.09 4.35 0.59
CA LEU A 99 -12.45 4.21 -0.82
C LEU A 99 -13.66 5.07 -1.18
N ALA A 100 -14.75 4.96 -0.39
CA ALA A 100 -15.93 5.80 -0.57
C ALA A 100 -15.61 7.30 -0.46
N ARG A 101 -14.68 7.68 0.43
CA ARG A 101 -14.25 9.08 0.58
C ARG A 101 -13.47 9.57 -0.64
N VAL A 102 -12.45 8.82 -1.08
CA VAL A 102 -11.60 9.27 -2.19
C VAL A 102 -12.34 9.25 -3.52
N GLU A 103 -13.32 8.35 -3.70
CA GLU A 103 -14.20 8.36 -4.88
C GLU A 103 -15.03 9.63 -4.99
N ALA A 104 -15.34 10.31 -3.89
CA ALA A 104 -16.02 11.60 -3.89
C ALA A 104 -15.10 12.77 -4.33
N TRP A 105 -13.77 12.61 -4.30
CA TRP A 105 -12.82 13.66 -4.73
C TRP A 105 -12.54 13.67 -6.22
N VAL A 106 -12.80 12.54 -6.89
CA VAL A 106 -12.51 12.33 -8.32
C VAL A 106 -13.76 12.40 -9.19
N ARG A 107 -14.89 12.82 -8.62
CA ARG A 107 -16.11 13.20 -9.34
C ARG A 107 -16.16 14.71 -9.46
#